data_AF-A0A6B3IHF6-F1
#
_entry.id   AF-A0A6B3IHF6-F1
#
_cell.length_a   1.000
_cell.length_b   1.000
_cell.length_c   1.000
_cell.angle_alpha   90.00
_cell.angle_beta   90.00
_cell.angle_gamma   90.00
#
_symmetry.space_group_name_H-M   'P 1'
#
loop_
_entity.id
_entity.type
_entity.pdbx_description
1 polymer ?
#
loop_
_entity_poly.entity_id
_entity_poly.type
_entity_poly.pdbx_seq_one_letter_code
_entity_poly.pdbx_strand_id
1 'polypeptide(L)' 'VCPVDGVRDELAKIDESMASNTLILPDREMAAKSRSFRSLSTEEETAYEEKFAKLIGA' A
#
# COMPACT_ATOMS: atom_id res chain seq x y z
N VAL A 1 -1.52 -3.72 3.14
CA VAL A 1 -1.03 -5.08 3.49
C VAL A 1 -1.49 -6.04 2.41
N CYS A 2 -0.68 -7.02 2.00
CA CYS A 2 -1.08 -7.99 0.98
C CYS A 2 -2.47 -8.56 1.33
N PRO A 3 -3.51 -8.37 0.47
CA PRO A 3 -4.90 -8.67 0.84
C PRO A 3 -5.26 -10.16 0.76
N VAL A 4 -4.35 -10.99 0.25
CA VAL A 4 -4.57 -12.42 0.02
C VAL A 4 -3.54 -13.23 0.79
N ASP A 5 -4.00 -13.99 1.77
CA ASP A 5 -3.17 -14.96 2.47
C ASP A 5 -2.71 -16.07 1.50
N GLY A 6 -1.46 -16.52 1.64
CA GLY A 6 -0.90 -17.61 0.81
C GLY A 6 -0.27 -17.18 -0.51
N VAL A 7 -0.28 -15.89 -0.86
CA VAL A 7 0.39 -15.36 -2.09
C VAL A 7 1.88 -15.72 -2.17
N ARG A 8 2.55 -15.86 -1.01
CA ARG A 8 3.98 -16.21 -0.97
C ARG A 8 4.27 -17.53 -1.68
N ASP A 9 3.45 -18.55 -1.45
CA ASP A 9 3.70 -19.90 -1.96
C ASP A 9 3.43 -19.97 -3.47
N GLU A 10 2.43 -19.23 -3.96
CA GLU A 10 2.17 -19.09 -5.40
C GLU A 10 3.26 -18.27 -6.10
N LEU A 11 3.73 -17.18 -5.47
CA LEU A 11 4.80 -16.35 -6.03
C LEU A 11 6.13 -17.12 -6.10
N ALA A 12 6.41 -17.98 -5.12
CA ALA A 12 7.62 -18.79 -5.09
C ALA A 12 7.72 -19.79 -6.27
N LYS A 13 6.59 -20.26 -6.81
CA LYS A 13 6.57 -21.12 -8.02
C LYS A 13 7.04 -20.37 -9.27
N ILE A 14 6.95 -19.04 -9.27
CA ILE A 14 7.31 -18.16 -10.39
C ILE A 14 8.73 -17.62 -10.17
N ASP A 15 8.98 -17.03 -8.99
CA ASP A 15 10.26 -16.41 -8.64
C ASP A 15 10.44 -16.38 -7.10
N GLU A 16 11.39 -17.19 -6.61
CA GLU A 16 11.75 -17.26 -5.19
C GLU A 16 12.35 -15.95 -4.65
N SER A 17 13.05 -15.19 -5.48
CA SER A 17 13.65 -13.91 -5.09
C SER A 17 12.57 -12.84 -4.83
N MET A 18 11.48 -12.88 -5.61
CA MET A 18 10.31 -12.02 -5.40
C MET A 18 9.54 -12.44 -4.14
N ALA A 19 9.36 -13.75 -3.94
CA ALA A 19 8.67 -14.29 -2.77
C ALA A 19 9.40 -14.01 -1.45
N SER A 20 10.73 -13.85 -1.48
CA SER A 20 11.55 -13.50 -0.32
C SER A 20 11.74 -11.99 -0.11
N ASN A 21 11.33 -11.15 -1.06
CA ASN A 21 11.52 -9.71 -0.99
C ASN A 21 10.45 -9.03 -0.11
N THR A 22 10.87 -8.52 1.05
CA THR A 22 9.99 -7.83 2.00
C THR A 22 9.34 -6.56 1.45
N LEU A 23 9.93 -5.91 0.44
CA LEU A 23 9.31 -4.74 -0.21
C LEU A 23 8.11 -5.12 -1.09
N ILE A 24 8.02 -6.40 -1.48
CA ILE A 24 6.91 -6.96 -2.26
C ILE A 24 5.91 -7.64 -1.32
N LEU A 25 6.42 -8.53 -0.46
CA LEU A 25 5.65 -9.23 0.55
C LEU A 25 6.07 -8.73 1.94
N PRO A 26 5.42 -7.66 2.46
CA PRO A 26 5.79 -7.09 3.75
C PRO A 26 5.70 -8.12 4.87
N ASP A 27 6.70 -8.09 5.74
CA ASP A 27 6.67 -8.83 6.99
C ASP A 27 5.67 -8.20 7.99
N ARG A 28 5.57 -8.81 9.17
CA ARG A 28 4.63 -8.35 10.21
C ARG A 28 4.94 -6.93 10.69
N GLU A 29 6.22 -6.55 10.77
CA GLU A 29 6.62 -5.23 11.25
C GLU A 29 6.27 -4.14 10.22
N MET A 30 6.54 -4.39 8.94
CA MET A 30 6.19 -3.49 7.84
C MET A 30 4.68 -3.41 7.65
N ALA A 31 3.98 -4.54 7.74
CA ALA A 31 2.52 -4.59 7.66
C ALA A 31 1.87 -3.76 8.78
N ALA A 32 2.37 -3.84 10.02
CA ALA A 32 1.85 -3.10 11.16
C ALA A 32 1.99 -1.57 11.01
N LYS A 33 2.99 -1.10 10.27
CA LYS A 33 3.20 0.32 9.97
C LYS A 33 2.36 0.81 8.77
N SER A 34 1.90 -0.09 7.92
CA SER A 34 1.11 0.26 6.75
C SER A 34 -0.33 0.62 7.10
N ARG A 35 -0.94 1.51 6.31
CA ARG A 35 -2.34 1.91 6.45
C ARG A 35 -3.03 1.75 5.10
N SER A 36 -4.19 1.10 5.09
CA SER A 36 -5.05 1.13 3.91
C SER A 36 -5.71 2.50 3.81
N PHE A 37 -5.77 3.05 2.59
CA PHE A 37 -6.57 4.23 2.34
C PHE A 37 -8.05 3.84 2.47
N ARG A 38 -8.76 4.52 3.38
CA ARG A 38 -10.22 4.42 3.44
C ARG A 38 -10.84 5.30 2.36
N SER A 39 -12.09 5.04 2.05
CA SER A 39 -12.91 6.02 1.33
C SER A 39 -13.03 7.32 2.13
N LEU A 40 -12.95 8.43 1.42
CA LEU A 40 -13.07 9.77 1.98
C LEU A 40 -14.50 10.29 1.79
N SER A 41 -14.91 11.22 2.64
CA SER A 41 -16.10 12.04 2.38
C SER A 41 -15.75 13.13 1.37
N THR A 42 -16.76 13.70 0.70
CA THR A 42 -16.56 14.79 -0.26
C THR A 42 -15.80 15.97 0.35
N GLU A 43 -16.11 16.33 1.60
CA GLU A 43 -15.43 17.41 2.33
C GLU A 43 -13.93 17.12 2.52
N GLU A 44 -13.59 15.87 2.83
CA GLU A 44 -12.20 15.44 3.02
C GLU A 44 -11.44 15.37 1.69
N GLU A 45 -12.08 14.88 0.62
CA GLU A 45 -11.49 14.85 -0.72
C GLU A 45 -11.12 16.26 -1.18
N THR A 46 -12.07 17.20 -1.14
CA THR A 46 -11.82 18.61 -1.52
C THR A 46 -10.69 19.22 -0.68
N ALA A 47 -10.69 18.99 0.64
CA ALA A 47 -9.67 19.55 1.51
C ALA A 47 -8.26 18.98 1.23
N TYR A 48 -8.13 17.72 0.83
CA TYR A 48 -6.83 17.14 0.46
C TYR A 48 -6.39 17.56 -0.94
N GLU A 49 -7.31 17.69 -1.90
CA GLU A 49 -7.04 18.20 -3.24
C GLU A 49 -6.54 19.64 -3.21
N GLU A 50 -7.19 20.53 -2.45
CA GLU A 50 -6.74 21.92 -2.31
C GLU A 50 -5.34 22.02 -1.71
N LYS A 51 -5.05 21.21 -0.67
CA LYS A 51 -3.72 21.15 -0.06
C LYS A 51 -2.68 20.63 -1.04
N PHE A 52 -3.03 19.64 -1.86
CA PHE A 52 -2.13 19.11 -2.87
C PHE A 52 -1.87 20.12 -3.98
N ALA A 53 -2.91 20.79 -4.51
CA ALA A 53 -2.79 21.85 -5.52
C ALA A 53 -1.86 22.97 -5.04
N LYS A 54 -2.06 23.43 -3.80
CA LYS A 54 -1.17 24.43 -3.17
C LYS A 54 0.26 23.94 -3.02
N LEU A 55 0.47 22.66 -2.70
CA LEU A 55 1.80 22.07 -2.55
C LEU A 55 2.56 22.01 -3.89
N ILE A 56 1.86 21.69 -4.98
CA ILE A 56 2.47 21.59 -6.31
C ILE A 56 2.53 22.93 -7.06
N GLY A 57 1.85 23.97 -6.57
CA GLY A 57 1.84 25.31 -7.15
C GLY A 57 0.88 25.47 -8.35
N ALA A 58 -0.20 24.68 -8.39
CA ALA A 58 -1.25 24.76 -9.40
C ALA A 58 -2.31 25.83 -9.07
#